data_AF-A0A522R888-F1
#
_entry.id   AF-A0A522R888-F1
#
_cell.length_a   1.000
_cell.length_b   1.000
_cell.length_c   1.000
_cell.angle_alpha   90.00
_cell.angle_beta   90.00
_cell.angle_gamma   90.00
#
_symmetry.space_group_name_H-M   'P 1'
#
loop_
_entity.id
_entity.type
_entity.pdbx_description
1 polymer ?
#
loop_
_entity_poly.entity_id
_entity_poly.type
_entity_poly.pdbx_seq_one_letter_code
_entity_poly.pdbx_strand_id
1 'polypeptide(L)'
;MIKEGRRLFRNRYLYYYGYSLDIFNSKAARKTDIDTTTGHGWIEKRQCEVIAVKEVLLEGLENWKDLQTLVRIKSERIIKKTFERSTEYRYYISSLKEDAELLNKSIRSHWSIENDLHWNLV
;
A
#
# COMPACT_ATOMS: atom_id res chain seq x y z
N MET A 1 6.57 3.64 -20.30
CA MET A 1 7.14 2.35 -19.89
C MET A 1 6.22 1.76 -18.84
N ILE A 2 5.13 1.11 -19.30
CA ILE A 2 4.07 0.58 -18.44
C ILE A 2 4.44 -0.88 -18.22
N LYS A 3 4.92 -1.23 -17.02
CA LYS A 3 5.14 -2.63 -16.66
C LYS A 3 3.92 -3.15 -15.91
N GLU A 4 2.99 -3.69 -16.68
CA GLU A 4 2.12 -4.78 -16.20
C GLU A 4 2.97 -5.96 -15.71
N GLY A 5 2.43 -6.72 -14.76
CA GLY A 5 2.82 -8.12 -14.60
C GLY A 5 3.10 -8.55 -13.17
N ARG A 6 2.08 -9.17 -12.56
CA ARG A 6 2.18 -10.34 -11.68
C ARG A 6 3.52 -10.51 -10.93
N ARG A 7 3.66 -9.88 -9.77
CA ARG A 7 4.62 -10.34 -8.76
C ARG A 7 3.88 -10.62 -7.46
N LEU A 8 3.61 -11.90 -7.22
CA LEU A 8 3.16 -12.39 -5.93
C LEU A 8 4.37 -12.25 -4.99
N PHE A 9 4.35 -11.26 -4.12
CA PHE A 9 5.41 -11.07 -3.15
C PHE A 9 5.27 -12.17 -2.09
N ARG A 10 6.14 -13.17 -2.18
CA ARG A 10 6.21 -14.29 -1.24
C ARG A 10 6.92 -13.84 0.05
N ASN A 11 6.45 -12.76 0.63
CA ASN A 11 6.63 -12.45 2.04
C ASN A 11 5.22 -12.35 2.61
N ARG A 12 4.74 -13.49 3.09
CA ARG A 12 3.48 -13.74 3.81
C ARG A 12 2.56 -12.50 3.88
N TYR A 13 1.47 -12.50 3.09
CA TYR A 13 0.23 -11.71 3.29
C TYR A 13 0.02 -10.36 2.58
N LEU A 14 0.70 -10.02 1.47
CA LEU A 14 0.37 -8.80 0.70
C LEU A 14 0.36 -9.02 -0.82
N TYR A 15 -0.78 -8.81 -1.50
CA TYR A 15 -0.88 -8.94 -2.97
C TYR A 15 -1.32 -7.64 -3.66
N TYR A 16 -0.58 -7.26 -4.71
CA TYR A 16 -0.88 -6.10 -5.56
C TYR A 16 -2.02 -6.42 -6.54
N TYR A 17 -3.09 -5.64 -6.50
CA TYR A 17 -4.21 -5.76 -7.45
C TYR A 17 -4.24 -4.53 -8.37
N GLY A 18 -4.01 -4.76 -9.67
CA GLY A 18 -3.89 -3.72 -10.68
C GLY A 18 -5.21 -3.47 -11.43
N TYR A 19 -6.20 -2.90 -10.76
CA TYR A 19 -7.31 -2.15 -11.36
C TYR A 19 -7.77 -1.11 -10.34
N SER A 20 -8.25 0.06 -10.77
CA SER A 20 -8.74 1.11 -9.87
C SER A 20 -9.88 0.54 -9.01
N LEU A 21 -9.55 0.16 -7.77
CA LEU A 21 -10.55 -0.21 -6.79
C LEU A 21 -11.28 1.07 -6.37
N ASP A 22 -12.34 1.43 -7.10
CA ASP A 22 -13.32 2.46 -6.69
C ASP A 22 -13.97 2.13 -5.34
N ILE A 23 -13.70 0.96 -4.78
CA ILE A 23 -14.03 0.54 -3.43
C ILE A 23 -13.48 1.51 -2.38
N PHE A 24 -12.28 2.06 -2.58
CA PHE A 24 -11.77 3.09 -1.66
C PHE A 24 -12.42 4.47 -1.86
N ASN A 25 -13.18 4.65 -2.95
CA ASN A 25 -14.05 5.80 -3.16
C ASN A 25 -15.49 5.52 -2.68
N SER A 26 -15.80 4.29 -2.26
CA SER A 26 -17.11 3.88 -1.73
C SER A 26 -17.30 4.28 -0.26
N LYS A 27 -18.55 4.14 0.24
CA LYS A 27 -18.94 4.43 1.64
C LYS A 27 -18.48 3.38 2.67
N ALA A 28 -17.67 2.39 2.30
CA ALA A 28 -17.16 1.39 3.23
C ALA A 28 -16.42 2.03 4.41
N ALA A 29 -16.58 1.46 5.62
CA ALA A 29 -15.87 1.97 6.78
C ALA A 29 -14.39 1.65 6.61
N ARG A 30 -13.55 2.64 6.92
CA ARG A 30 -12.11 2.54 6.71
C ARG A 30 -11.40 2.97 7.97
N LYS A 31 -10.37 2.21 8.33
CA LYS A 31 -9.37 2.68 9.29
C LYS A 31 -8.25 3.35 8.53
N THR A 32 -7.72 4.43 9.10
CA THR A 32 -6.67 5.21 8.46
C THR A 32 -5.51 5.43 9.40
N ASP A 33 -4.32 5.45 8.83
CA ASP A 33 -3.11 5.86 9.51
C ASP A 33 -2.29 6.77 8.58
N ILE A 34 -1.59 7.75 9.14
CA ILE A 34 -0.79 8.71 8.39
C ILE A 34 0.60 8.77 9.00
N ASP A 35 1.60 8.57 8.16
CA ASP A 35 3.00 8.74 8.49
C ASP A 35 3.61 9.87 7.66
N THR A 36 4.55 10.62 8.23
CA THR A 36 5.32 11.64 7.50
C THR A 36 6.79 11.44 7.76
N THR A 37 7.53 11.09 6.72
CA THR A 37 8.97 10.86 6.77
C THR A 37 9.68 11.98 6.02
N THR A 38 10.77 12.49 6.59
CA THR A 38 11.64 13.47 5.94
C THR A 38 12.97 12.83 5.59
N GLY A 39 13.38 12.92 4.33
CA GLY A 39 14.69 12.51 3.86
C GLY A 39 15.56 13.68 3.41
N HIS A 40 16.76 13.36 2.93
CA HIS A 40 17.70 14.35 2.39
C HIS A 40 17.12 15.00 1.12
N GLY A 41 16.54 16.19 1.27
CA GLY A 41 15.98 16.99 0.17
C GLY A 41 14.54 16.68 -0.22
N TRP A 42 13.87 15.75 0.47
CA TRP A 42 12.47 15.39 0.18
C TRP A 42 11.65 15.18 1.46
N ILE A 43 10.33 15.27 1.33
CA ILE A 43 9.34 14.97 2.36
C ILE A 43 8.36 13.98 1.74
N GLU A 44 8.02 12.92 2.43
CA GLU A 44 6.97 11.98 2.02
C GLU A 44 5.89 11.93 3.09
N LYS A 45 4.65 12.18 2.67
CA LYS A 45 3.47 11.91 3.47
C LYS A 45 2.82 10.63 2.93
N ARG A 46 2.68 9.64 3.81
CA ARG A 46 2.09 8.35 3.46
C ARG A 46 0.80 8.16 4.23
N GLN A 47 -0.29 7.92 3.51
CA GLN A 47 -1.59 7.63 4.08
C GLN A 47 -1.96 6.18 3.78
N CYS A 48 -2.21 5.42 4.84
CA CYS A 48 -2.71 4.05 4.79
C CYS A 48 -4.21 4.06 5.06
N GLU A 49 -4.97 3.44 4.18
CA GLU A 49 -6.40 3.20 4.35
C GLU A 49 -6.66 1.71 4.30
N VAL A 50 -7.40 1.20 5.27
CA VAL A 50 -7.68 -0.23 5.42
C VAL A 50 -9.18 -0.43 5.50
N ILE A 51 -9.68 -1.34 4.67
CA ILE A 51 -11.08 -1.76 4.64
C ILE A 51 -11.12 -3.25 4.95
N ALA A 52 -12.01 -3.67 5.85
CA ALA A 52 -12.23 -5.08 6.11
C ALA A 52 -12.96 -5.72 4.92
N VAL A 53 -12.54 -6.91 4.48
CA VAL A 53 -13.12 -7.60 3.32
C VAL A 53 -14.62 -7.86 3.51
N LYS A 54 -15.06 -8.13 4.74
CA LYS A 54 -16.48 -8.27 5.09
C LYS A 54 -17.35 -7.05 4.72
N GLU A 55 -16.75 -5.88 4.58
CA GLU A 55 -17.43 -4.63 4.24
C GLU A 55 -17.47 -4.37 2.72
N VAL A 56 -16.91 -5.30 1.94
CA VAL A 56 -16.74 -5.17 0.49
C VAL A 56 -17.25 -6.43 -0.19
N LEU A 57 -18.22 -6.25 -1.07
CA LEU A 57 -18.65 -7.33 -1.97
C LEU A 57 -17.74 -7.29 -3.21
N LEU A 58 -16.75 -8.18 -3.25
CA LEU A 58 -15.82 -8.33 -4.37
C LEU A 58 -15.86 -9.76 -4.88
N GLU A 59 -16.29 -9.93 -6.12
CA GLU A 59 -16.19 -11.19 -6.84
C GLU A 59 -14.69 -11.55 -7.05
N GLY A 60 -14.35 -12.82 -6.85
CA GLY A 60 -12.98 -13.34 -7.04
C GLY A 60 -12.07 -13.31 -5.81
N LEU A 61 -12.49 -12.71 -4.69
CA LEU A 61 -11.78 -12.83 -3.40
C LEU A 61 -12.01 -14.19 -2.73
N GLU A 62 -13.00 -14.96 -3.17
CA GLU A 62 -13.37 -16.27 -2.62
C GLU A 62 -12.22 -17.29 -2.65
N ASN A 63 -11.27 -17.13 -3.57
CA ASN A 63 -10.09 -17.97 -3.68
C ASN A 63 -9.03 -17.71 -2.58
N TRP A 64 -9.17 -16.64 -1.80
CA TRP A 64 -8.23 -16.23 -0.76
C TRP A 64 -8.81 -16.48 0.62
N LYS A 65 -8.79 -17.74 1.08
CA LYS A 65 -9.45 -18.20 2.32
C LYS A 65 -9.09 -17.43 3.59
N ASP A 66 -7.88 -16.90 3.68
CA ASP A 66 -7.41 -16.19 4.88
C ASP A 66 -7.49 -14.66 4.74
N LEU A 67 -8.11 -14.13 3.68
CA LEU A 67 -8.11 -12.71 3.42
C LEU A 67 -9.04 -11.95 4.37
N GLN A 68 -8.51 -10.93 5.04
CA GLN A 68 -9.26 -10.13 6.02
C GLN A 68 -9.39 -8.66 5.64
N THR A 69 -8.40 -8.09 4.95
CA THR A 69 -8.36 -6.65 4.67
C THR A 69 -7.87 -6.31 3.26
N LEU A 70 -8.35 -5.18 2.77
CA LEU A 70 -7.84 -4.47 1.60
C LEU A 70 -7.14 -3.20 2.09
N VAL A 71 -5.98 -2.89 1.53
CA VAL A 71 -5.16 -1.75 1.94
C VAL A 71 -4.84 -0.88 0.75
N ARG A 72 -5.03 0.43 0.88
CA ARG A 72 -4.55 1.46 -0.06
C ARG A 72 -3.50 2.29 0.64
N ILE A 73 -2.35 2.43 -0.01
CA ILE A 73 -1.30 3.37 0.37
C ILE A 73 -1.30 4.49 -0.66
N LYS A 74 -1.57 5.72 -0.21
CA LYS A 74 -1.29 6.94 -0.96
C LYS A 74 0.04 7.49 -0.46
N SER A 75 1.03 7.61 -1.34
CA SER A 75 2.29 8.28 -1.03
C SER A 75 2.37 9.60 -1.77
N GLU A 76 2.54 10.70 -1.04
CA GLU A 76 2.74 12.04 -1.58
C GLU A 76 4.16 12.49 -1.26
N ARG A 77 5.00 12.62 -2.28
CA ARG A 77 6.40 13.02 -2.12
C ARG A 77 6.60 14.43 -2.67
N ILE A 78 7.25 15.26 -1.88
CA ILE A 78 7.61 16.65 -2.19
C ILE A 78 9.13 16.79 -2.21
N ILE A 79 9.67 17.35 -3.29
CA ILE A 79 11.09 17.72 -3.36
C ILE A 79 11.24 19.14 -2.77
N LYS A 80 12.04 19.29 -1.71
CA LYS A 80 12.14 20.56 -0.96
C LYS A 80 12.69 21.72 -1.79
N LYS A 81 13.55 21.43 -2.77
CA LYS A 81 14.20 22.45 -3.61
C LYS A 81 13.30 22.96 -4.73
N THR A 82 12.59 22.07 -5.40
CA THR A 82 11.76 22.40 -6.58
C THR A 82 10.29 22.58 -6.23
N PHE A 83 9.87 22.16 -5.02
CA PHE A 83 8.48 22.04 -4.58
C PHE A 83 7.62 21.13 -5.46
N GLU A 84 8.25 20.34 -6.33
CA GLU A 84 7.57 19.34 -7.15
C GLU A 84 6.93 18.29 -6.27
N ARG A 85 5.69 17.94 -6.61
CA ARG A 85 4.89 16.94 -5.90
C ARG A 85 4.64 15.75 -6.83
N SER A 86 4.78 14.56 -6.27
CA SER A 86 4.41 13.32 -6.92
C SER A 86 3.49 12.53 -5.99
N THR A 87 2.48 11.89 -6.57
CA THR A 87 1.51 11.08 -5.83
C THR A 87 1.45 9.69 -6.44
N GLU A 88 1.58 8.67 -5.61
CA GLU A 88 1.53 7.28 -6.01
C GLU A 88 0.51 6.53 -5.16
N TYR A 89 -0.27 5.67 -5.80
CA TYR A 89 -1.20 4.77 -5.12
C TYR A 89 -0.72 3.34 -5.26
N ARG A 90 -0.71 2.60 -4.15
CA ARG A 90 -0.40 1.17 -4.11
C ARG A 90 -1.51 0.45 -3.36
N TYR A 91 -1.93 -0.69 -3.89
CA TYR A 91 -3.00 -1.50 -3.32
C TYR A 91 -2.44 -2.83 -2.84
N TYR A 92 -2.91 -3.30 -1.71
CA TYR A 92 -2.56 -4.58 -1.12
C TYR A 92 -3.80 -5.28 -0.59
N ILE A 93 -3.72 -6.59 -0.46
CA ILE A 93 -4.72 -7.41 0.25
C ILE A 93 -3.98 -8.14 1.37
N SER A 94 -4.54 -8.25 2.57
CA SER A 94 -3.89 -8.84 3.74
C SER A 94 -4.80 -9.78 4.53
N SER A 95 -4.20 -10.77 5.17
CA SER A 95 -4.87 -11.64 6.14
C SER A 95 -4.89 -11.06 7.55
N LEU A 96 -4.25 -9.92 7.76
CA LEU A 96 -4.27 -9.21 9.03
C LEU A 96 -5.59 -8.45 9.19
N LYS A 97 -5.99 -8.26 10.46
CA LYS A 97 -7.14 -7.44 10.83
C LYS A 97 -6.98 -5.99 10.37
N GLU A 98 -8.07 -5.24 10.39
CA GLU A 98 -8.16 -3.82 10.03
C GLU A 98 -7.42 -2.90 11.01
N ASP A 99 -6.09 -3.05 11.11
CA ASP A 99 -5.18 -2.22 11.89
C ASP A 99 -4.30 -1.41 10.94
N ALA A 100 -4.69 -0.15 10.72
CA ALA A 100 -4.03 0.72 9.76
C ALA A 100 -2.59 1.04 10.14
N GLU A 101 -2.27 1.19 11.43
CA GLU A 101 -0.92 1.50 11.88
C GLU A 101 0.01 0.29 11.69
N LEU A 102 -0.43 -0.90 12.12
CA LEU A 102 0.33 -2.14 11.95
C LEU A 102 0.59 -2.42 10.47
N LEU A 103 -0.44 -2.30 9.63
CA LEU A 103 -0.32 -2.50 8.19
C LEU A 103 0.57 -1.42 7.55
N ASN A 104 0.46 -0.16 7.98
CA ASN A 104 1.31 0.91 7.49
C ASN A 104 2.80 0.60 7.76
N LYS A 105 3.13 0.25 9.01
CA LYS A 105 4.50 -0.12 9.41
C LYS A 105 5.02 -1.38 8.71
N SER A 106 4.18 -2.40 8.59
CA SER A 106 4.56 -3.67 7.95
C SER A 106 4.86 -3.48 6.46
N ILE A 107 4.00 -2.75 5.74
CA ILE A 107 4.21 -2.44 4.33
C ILE A 107 5.46 -1.57 4.15
N ARG A 108 5.68 -0.56 5.00
CA ARG A 108 6.88 0.28 4.96
C ARG A 108 8.15 -0.56 5.13
N SER A 109 8.18 -1.42 6.14
CA SER A 109 9.34 -2.27 6.44
C SER A 109 9.66 -3.21 5.28
N HIS A 110 8.62 -3.78 4.65
CA HIS A 110 8.79 -4.61 3.47
C HIS A 110 9.44 -3.85 2.30
N TRP A 111 8.98 -2.62 2.02
CA TRP A 111 9.58 -1.76 1.00
C TRP A 111 11.04 -1.40 1.27
N SER A 112 11.40 -1.15 2.53
CA SER A 112 12.80 -0.88 2.89
C SER A 112 13.70 -2.06 2.57
N ILE A 113 13.27 -3.29 2.90
CA ILE A 113 14.04 -4.51 2.59
C ILE A 113 14.25 -4.68 1.08
N GLU A 114 13.21 -4.43 0.27
CA GLU A 114 13.32 -4.54 -1.19
C GLU A 114 14.23 -3.46 -1.77
N ASN A 115 14.09 -2.21 -1.31
CA ASN A 115 14.98 -1.14 -1.72
C ASN A 115 16.42 -1.45 -1.31
N ASP A 116 16.70 -1.83 -0.07
CA ASP A 116 18.05 -2.14 0.40
C ASP A 116 18.70 -3.31 -0.36
N LEU A 117 17.90 -4.27 -0.85
CA LEU A 117 18.39 -5.31 -1.75
C LEU A 117 18.82 -4.74 -3.11
N HIS A 118 18.12 -3.72 -3.62
CA HIS A 118 18.47 -3.03 -4.87
C HIS A 118 19.72 -2.15 -4.74
N TRP A 119 20.07 -1.66 -3.55
CA TRP A 119 21.30 -0.85 -3.34
C TRP A 119 22.58 -1.69 -3.20
N ASN A 120 22.50 -3.02 -3.24
CA ASN A 120 23.66 -3.92 -3.21
C ASN A 120 24.03 -4.52 -4.57
N LEU A 121 23.44 -4.04 -5.67
CA LEU A 121 23.86 -4.41 -7.03
C LEU A 121 24.28 -3.15 -7.80
N VAL A 122 25.61 -2.98 -7.83
CA VAL A 122 26.48 -2.10 -8.64
C VAL A 122 26.75 -0.70 -8.09
#